data_AF-A0A1A7NM73-F1
#
_entry.id   AF-A0A1A7NM73-F1
#
_cell.length_a   1.000
_cell.length_b   1.000
_cell.length_c   1.000
_cell.angle_alpha   90.00
_cell.angle_beta   90.00
_cell.angle_gamma   90.00
#
_symmetry.space_group_name_H-M   'P 1'
#
loop_
_entity.id
_entity.type
_entity.pdbx_description
1 polymer ?
#
loop_
_entity_poly.entity_id
_entity_poly.type
_entity_poly.pdbx_seq_one_letter_code
_entity_poly.pdbx_strand_id
1 'polypeptide(L)'
;MLDSTYIYQKLPMEIRPFFKIEMAKIPEEYAYLLDNIAQSIQTISQFIHLNKTVNVIVGSFPLELSMSNSVLSVQILEPALHIAIENFVFLDLNVMLSLPSPLQKACVMEELAHVLMNIRDEHLVKIVVAEMLPDVVYQNEQYVPV
;
A
#
# COMPACT_ATOMS: atom_id res chain seq x y z
N MET A 1 -4.87 -14.19 14.73
CA MET A 1 -4.24 -12.86 14.54
C MET A 1 -3.16 -13.00 13.48
N LEU A 2 -3.15 -12.11 12.50
CA LEU A 2 -2.21 -12.08 11.39
C LEU A 2 -1.05 -11.13 11.69
N ASP A 3 0.13 -11.44 11.17
CA ASP A 3 1.34 -10.60 11.19
C ASP A 3 1.94 -10.49 9.79
N SER A 4 3.07 -9.78 9.63
CA SER A 4 3.67 -9.49 8.32
C SER A 4 4.01 -10.75 7.53
N THR A 5 4.20 -11.89 8.20
CA THR A 5 4.44 -13.19 7.57
C THR A 5 3.28 -13.58 6.64
N TYR A 6 2.05 -13.18 6.96
CA TYR A 6 0.86 -13.46 6.15
C TYR A 6 0.98 -12.87 4.74
N ILE A 7 1.41 -11.60 4.62
CA ILE A 7 1.62 -10.95 3.33
C ILE A 7 2.83 -11.59 2.64
N TYR A 8 3.94 -11.79 3.35
CA TYR A 8 5.14 -12.42 2.77
C TYR A 8 4.89 -13.79 2.14
N GLN A 9 4.04 -14.62 2.76
CA GLN A 9 3.69 -15.94 2.22
C GLN A 9 2.97 -15.86 0.87
N LYS A 10 2.32 -14.74 0.57
CA LYS A 10 1.61 -14.51 -0.70
C LYS A 10 2.52 -13.93 -1.79
N LEU A 11 3.65 -13.31 -1.42
CA LEU A 11 4.58 -12.72 -2.38
C LEU A 11 5.51 -13.79 -2.99
N PRO A 12 5.79 -13.73 -4.31
CA PRO A 12 6.87 -14.49 -4.94
C PRO A 12 8.22 -14.22 -4.28
N MET A 13 9.08 -15.24 -4.16
CA MET A 13 10.36 -15.12 -3.44
C MET A 13 11.29 -14.07 -4.05
N GLU A 14 11.18 -13.86 -5.36
CA GLU A 14 12.02 -12.98 -6.17
C GLU A 14 11.81 -11.51 -5.83
N ILE A 15 10.59 -11.13 -5.42
CA ILE A 15 10.25 -9.72 -5.13
C ILE A 15 10.35 -9.39 -3.64
N ARG A 16 10.31 -10.38 -2.74
CA ARG A 16 10.33 -10.17 -1.27
C ARG A 16 11.45 -9.24 -0.77
N PRO A 17 12.70 -9.30 -1.28
CA PRO A 17 13.79 -8.44 -0.80
C PRO A 17 13.54 -6.94 -1.01
N PHE A 18 12.64 -6.57 -1.92
CA PHE A 18 12.31 -5.18 -2.23
C PHE A 18 11.18 -4.61 -1.36
N PHE A 19 10.53 -5.44 -0.53
CA PHE A 19 9.41 -5.01 0.32
C PHE A 19 9.67 -5.40 1.77
N LYS A 20 9.92 -4.40 2.63
CA LYS A 20 10.01 -4.55 4.08
C LYS A 20 8.64 -4.24 4.68
N ILE A 21 7.90 -5.27 5.07
CA ILE A 21 6.53 -5.15 5.56
C ILE A 21 6.54 -5.16 7.09
N GLU A 22 6.09 -4.07 7.68
CA GLU A 22 5.91 -3.91 9.12
C GLU A 22 4.41 -3.78 9.40
N MET A 23 3.87 -4.60 10.30
CA MET A 23 2.48 -4.49 10.71
C MET A 23 2.29 -4.94 12.14
N ALA A 24 1.37 -4.29 12.85
CA ALA A 24 0.90 -4.78 14.14
C ALA A 24 0.14 -6.12 13.96
N LYS A 25 -0.14 -6.81 15.06
CA LYS A 25 -1.03 -7.97 15.01
C LYS A 25 -2.43 -7.50 14.59
N ILE A 26 -2.91 -8.01 13.47
CA ILE A 26 -4.19 -7.62 12.86
C ILE A 26 -5.19 -8.77 12.99
N PRO A 27 -6.47 -8.52 13.32
CA PRO A 27 -7.50 -9.57 13.37
C PRO A 27 -7.70 -10.30 12.03
N GLU A 28 -8.13 -11.56 12.08
CA GLU A 28 -8.26 -12.40 10.88
C GLU A 28 -9.37 -11.96 9.93
N GLU A 29 -10.35 -11.20 10.42
CA GLU A 29 -11.39 -10.57 9.59
C GLU A 29 -10.83 -9.62 8.53
N TYR A 30 -9.62 -9.10 8.72
CA TYR A 30 -8.92 -8.23 7.76
C TYR A 30 -8.10 -9.00 6.72
N ALA A 31 -8.16 -10.34 6.68
CA ALA A 31 -7.38 -11.15 5.75
C ALA A 31 -7.54 -10.71 4.29
N TYR A 32 -8.77 -10.41 3.87
CA TYR A 32 -9.05 -9.97 2.49
C TYR A 32 -8.37 -8.65 2.13
N LEU A 33 -8.20 -7.74 3.10
CA LEU A 33 -7.52 -6.47 2.90
C LEU A 33 -6.02 -6.68 2.75
N LEU A 34 -5.43 -7.57 3.57
CA LEU A 34 -4.04 -7.97 3.42
C LEU A 34 -3.79 -8.70 2.10
N ASP A 35 -4.79 -9.43 1.59
CA ASP A 35 -4.75 -10.05 0.26
C ASP A 35 -4.69 -8.99 -0.85
N ASN A 36 -5.50 -7.93 -0.75
CA ASN A 36 -5.46 -6.82 -1.69
C ASN A 36 -4.10 -6.11 -1.66
N ILE A 37 -3.50 -5.91 -0.49
CA ILE A 37 -2.15 -5.35 -0.37
C ILE A 37 -1.11 -6.26 -1.06
N ALA A 38 -1.16 -7.57 -0.78
CA ALA A 38 -0.25 -8.53 -1.40
C ALA A 38 -0.40 -8.58 -2.93
N GLN A 39 -1.64 -8.49 -3.43
CA GLN A 39 -1.93 -8.43 -4.86
C GLN A 39 -1.40 -7.15 -5.49
N SER A 40 -1.61 -5.98 -4.88
CA SER A 40 -1.07 -4.72 -5.40
C SER A 40 0.47 -4.74 -5.49
N ILE A 41 1.16 -5.28 -4.48
CA ILE A 41 2.62 -5.47 -4.52
C ILE A 41 3.03 -6.34 -5.72
N GLN A 42 2.33 -7.44 -5.95
CA GLN A 42 2.60 -8.32 -7.09
C GLN A 42 2.31 -7.62 -8.41
N THR A 43 1.17 -6.96 -8.55
CA THR A 43 0.77 -6.26 -9.76
C THR A 43 1.81 -5.21 -10.14
N ILE A 44 2.17 -4.30 -9.24
CA ILE A 44 3.13 -3.24 -9.60
C ILE A 44 4.49 -3.82 -10.01
N SER A 45 4.93 -4.91 -9.36
CA SER A 45 6.20 -5.56 -9.68
C SER A 45 6.29 -6.13 -11.11
N GLN A 46 5.15 -6.32 -11.79
CA GLN A 46 5.10 -6.74 -13.19
C GLN A 46 5.37 -5.59 -14.17
N PHE A 47 5.16 -4.34 -13.75
CA PHE A 47 5.28 -3.15 -14.60
C PHE A 47 6.57 -2.37 -14.39
N ILE A 48 7.34 -2.68 -13.34
CA ILE A 48 8.53 -1.92 -12.97
C ILE A 48 9.75 -2.81 -12.79
N HIS A 49 10.93 -2.22 -13.01
CA HIS A 49 12.18 -2.82 -12.57
C HIS A 49 12.44 -2.47 -11.10
N LEU A 50 12.31 -3.46 -10.21
CA LEU A 50 12.58 -3.28 -8.78
C LEU A 50 14.08 -3.06 -8.55
N ASN A 51 14.45 -1.86 -8.12
CA ASN A 51 15.84 -1.46 -7.88
C ASN A 51 16.10 -0.82 -6.50
N LYS A 52 15.06 -0.72 -5.66
CA LYS A 52 15.15 -0.17 -4.30
C LYS A 52 14.16 -0.87 -3.37
N THR A 53 14.48 -0.86 -2.09
CA THR A 53 13.61 -1.41 -1.04
C THR A 53 12.59 -0.37 -0.59
N VAL A 54 11.32 -0.80 -0.45
CA VAL A 54 10.21 -0.02 0.08
C VAL A 54 9.79 -0.59 1.43
N ASN A 55 9.60 0.29 2.41
CA ASN A 55 9.03 -0.04 3.71
C ASN A 55 7.52 0.15 3.63
N VAL A 56 6.76 -0.94 3.73
CA VAL A 56 5.29 -0.91 3.73
C VAL A 56 4.82 -1.09 5.16
N ILE A 57 4.20 -0.05 5.70
CA ILE A 57 3.72 0.00 7.06
C ILE A 57 2.20 -0.15 7.04
N VAL A 58 1.69 -1.21 7.67
CA VAL A 58 0.26 -1.55 7.66
C VAL A 58 -0.30 -1.51 9.08
N GLY A 59 -1.33 -0.71 9.30
CA GLY A 59 -1.97 -0.62 10.61
C GLY A 59 -3.17 0.33 10.63
N SER A 60 -3.73 0.53 11.83
CA SER A 60 -4.72 1.57 12.09
C SER A 60 -4.01 2.79 12.67
N PHE A 61 -4.24 3.98 12.13
CA PHE A 61 -3.56 5.19 12.60
C PHE A 61 -4.40 5.91 13.68
N PRO A 62 -3.76 6.60 14.66
CA PRO A 62 -2.32 6.83 14.81
C PRO A 62 -1.54 5.54 15.13
N LEU A 63 -0.36 5.41 14.52
CA LEU A 63 0.49 4.23 14.64
C LEU A 63 1.76 4.57 15.43
N GLU A 64 2.11 3.70 16.36
CA GLU A 64 3.42 3.71 17.01
C GLU A 64 4.20 2.45 16.62
N LEU A 65 5.38 2.66 16.03
CA LEU A 65 6.33 1.60 15.72
C LEU A 65 7.48 1.64 16.72
N SER A 66 7.57 0.61 17.54
CA SER A 66 8.68 0.41 18.47
C SER A 66 9.93 -0.06 17.70
N MET A 67 10.98 0.73 17.77
CA MET A 67 12.33 0.39 17.31
C MET A 67 13.21 0.05 18.51
N SER A 68 14.39 -0.52 18.27
CA SER A 68 15.27 -1.02 19.34
C SER A 68 15.58 -0.02 20.46
N ASN A 69 15.64 1.28 20.15
CA ASN A 69 15.93 2.35 21.12
C ASN A 69 15.05 3.60 20.93
N SER A 70 13.97 3.51 20.16
CA SER A 70 13.14 4.67 19.80
C SER A 70 11.72 4.24 19.46
N VAL A 71 10.79 5.19 19.45
CA VAL A 71 9.42 4.98 18.94
C VAL A 71 9.21 5.95 17.79
N LEU A 72 8.78 5.43 16.64
CA LEU A 72 8.28 6.24 15.54
C LEU A 72 6.77 6.36 15.70
N SER A 73 6.27 7.56 15.98
CA SER A 73 4.84 7.85 16.02
C SER A 73 4.43 8.55 14.74
N VAL A 74 3.41 8.01 14.06
CA VAL A 74 2.88 8.56 12.81
C VAL A 74 1.40 8.84 12.98
N GLN A 75 1.02 10.07 12.67
CA GLN A 75 -0.37 10.51 12.62
C GLN A 75 -0.64 11.08 11.23
N ILE A 76 -1.60 10.49 10.52
CA ILE A 76 -2.11 11.04 9.27
C ILE A 76 -3.20 12.04 9.65
N LEU A 77 -3.03 13.31 9.27
CA LEU A 77 -4.00 14.38 9.54
C LEU A 77 -4.90 14.55 8.31
N GLU A 78 -6.20 14.80 8.55
CA GLU A 78 -7.15 15.07 7.47
C GLU A 78 -6.71 16.27 6.61
N PRO A 79 -6.92 16.23 5.29
CA PRO A 79 -7.74 15.27 4.54
C PRO A 79 -6.97 14.07 3.93
N ALA A 80 -5.72 13.81 4.33
CA ALA A 80 -4.91 12.77 3.70
C ALA A 80 -5.37 11.35 4.12
N LEU A 81 -5.48 10.44 3.15
CA LEU A 81 -5.87 9.03 3.38
C LEU A 81 -4.66 8.09 3.51
N HIS A 82 -3.50 8.56 3.06
CA HIS A 82 -2.22 7.86 2.99
C HIS A 82 -1.09 8.87 2.75
N ILE A 83 0.14 8.49 3.11
CA ILE A 83 1.35 9.31 2.94
C ILE A 83 2.49 8.40 2.48
N ALA A 84 3.25 8.85 1.48
CA ALA A 84 4.57 8.33 1.16
C ALA A 84 5.68 9.32 1.60
N ILE A 85 6.68 8.82 2.32
CA ILE A 85 7.90 9.59 2.67
C ILE A 85 9.11 8.79 2.22
N GLU A 86 9.86 9.31 1.26
CA GLU A 86 11.01 8.63 0.65
C GLU A 86 10.64 7.24 0.11
N ASN A 87 11.01 6.18 0.84
CA ASN A 87 10.71 4.80 0.51
C ASN A 87 9.74 4.16 1.51
N PHE A 88 8.99 4.94 2.27
CA PHE A 88 7.95 4.47 3.19
C PHE A 88 6.58 4.68 2.57
N VAL A 89 5.74 3.64 2.66
CA VAL A 89 4.31 3.67 2.33
C VAL A 89 3.54 3.34 3.59
N PHE A 90 2.64 4.24 4.00
CA PHE A 90 1.78 4.05 5.17
C PHE A 90 0.35 3.76 4.73
N LEU A 91 -0.18 2.59 5.12
CA LEU A 91 -1.50 2.11 4.74
C LEU A 91 -2.42 2.04 5.96
N ASP A 92 -3.43 2.93 6.01
CA ASP A 92 -4.44 2.93 7.08
C ASP A 92 -5.56 1.93 6.78
N LEU A 93 -5.58 0.85 7.55
CA LEU A 93 -6.60 -0.19 7.43
C LEU A 93 -8.01 0.35 7.67
N ASN A 94 -8.21 1.28 8.60
CA ASN A 94 -9.54 1.80 8.92
C ASN A 94 -10.16 2.53 7.74
N VAL A 95 -9.34 3.32 7.04
CA VAL A 95 -9.74 4.04 5.83
C VAL A 95 -10.01 3.04 4.71
N MET A 96 -9.08 2.12 4.46
CA MET A 96 -9.20 1.16 3.36
C MET A 96 -10.41 0.24 3.50
N LEU A 97 -10.78 -0.14 4.73
CA LEU A 97 -11.96 -0.96 5.01
C LEU A 97 -13.26 -0.37 4.49
N SER A 98 -13.36 0.96 4.47
CA SER A 98 -14.56 1.66 3.98
C SER A 98 -14.69 1.62 2.45
N LEU A 99 -13.64 1.20 1.75
CA LEU A 99 -13.56 1.19 0.29
C LEU A 99 -13.89 -0.19 -0.29
N PRO A 100 -14.52 -0.26 -1.47
CA PRO A 100 -14.58 -1.48 -2.27
C PRO A 100 -13.19 -2.03 -2.63
N SER A 101 -13.07 -3.35 -2.79
CA SER A 101 -11.79 -4.03 -3.07
C SER A 101 -11.00 -3.45 -4.26
N PRO A 102 -11.61 -3.10 -5.41
CA PRO A 102 -10.87 -2.45 -6.51
C PRO A 102 -10.21 -1.14 -6.08
N LEU A 103 -10.92 -0.33 -5.30
CA LEU A 103 -10.41 0.95 -4.79
C LEU A 103 -9.35 0.76 -3.72
N GLN A 104 -9.46 -0.28 -2.88
CA GLN A 104 -8.38 -0.64 -1.94
C GLN A 104 -7.08 -0.94 -2.68
N LYS A 105 -7.15 -1.74 -3.76
CA LYS A 105 -5.98 -2.06 -4.58
C LYS A 105 -5.41 -0.80 -5.24
N ALA A 106 -6.27 0.07 -5.78
CA ALA A 106 -5.86 1.34 -6.40
C ALA A 106 -5.11 2.24 -5.41
N CYS A 107 -5.63 2.44 -4.20
CA CYS A 107 -4.95 3.23 -3.16
C CYS A 107 -3.57 2.68 -2.81
N VAL A 108 -3.41 1.36 -2.68
CA VAL A 108 -2.10 0.74 -2.43
C VAL A 108 -1.16 0.93 -3.63
N MET A 109 -1.67 0.73 -4.84
CA MET A 109 -0.90 0.89 -6.08
C MET A 109 -0.42 2.34 -6.27
N GLU A 110 -1.24 3.32 -5.89
CA GLU A 110 -0.92 4.75 -5.96
C GLU A 110 0.31 5.10 -5.12
N GLU A 111 0.31 4.72 -3.85
CA GLU A 111 1.45 4.99 -2.96
C GLU A 111 2.70 4.21 -3.36
N LEU A 112 2.52 2.96 -3.80
CA LEU A 112 3.62 2.18 -4.35
C LEU A 112 4.19 2.81 -5.63
N ALA A 113 3.35 3.37 -6.50
CA ALA A 113 3.79 4.05 -7.72
C ALA A 113 4.50 5.37 -7.42
N HIS A 114 4.00 6.16 -6.48
CA HIS A 114 4.70 7.34 -5.98
C HIS A 114 6.13 7.00 -5.54
N VAL A 115 6.26 5.99 -4.69
CA VAL A 115 7.57 5.58 -4.18
C VAL A 115 8.41 4.94 -5.27
N LEU A 116 7.96 3.85 -5.89
CA LEU A 116 8.78 3.01 -6.77
C LEU A 116 9.09 3.67 -8.11
N MET A 117 8.18 4.47 -8.64
CA MET A 117 8.34 5.15 -9.93
C MET A 117 8.81 6.60 -9.78
N ASN A 118 8.84 7.14 -8.56
CA ASN A 118 9.16 8.54 -8.24
C ASN A 118 8.22 9.53 -8.96
N ILE A 119 6.95 9.15 -9.14
CA ILE A 119 5.93 10.05 -9.69
C ILE A 119 5.52 11.00 -8.57
N ARG A 120 5.71 12.32 -8.77
CA ARG A 120 5.28 13.33 -7.79
C ARG A 120 3.90 13.90 -8.08
N ASP A 121 3.47 13.83 -9.33
CA ASP A 121 2.23 14.44 -9.78
C ASP A 121 1.02 13.53 -9.46
N GLU A 122 0.09 14.07 -8.68
CA GLU A 122 -1.11 13.38 -8.17
C GLU A 122 -2.10 12.94 -9.25
N HIS A 123 -2.07 13.60 -10.42
CA HIS A 123 -2.93 13.26 -11.54
C HIS A 123 -2.29 12.15 -12.38
N LEU A 124 -1.00 12.30 -12.67
CA LEU A 124 -0.21 11.33 -13.43
C LEU A 124 -0.17 9.97 -12.75
N VAL A 125 0.04 9.93 -11.43
CA VAL A 125 0.07 8.65 -10.69
C VAL A 125 -1.25 7.90 -10.85
N LYS A 126 -2.39 8.61 -10.81
CA LYS A 126 -3.71 8.00 -10.91
C LYS A 126 -4.01 7.43 -12.29
N ILE A 127 -3.57 8.14 -13.34
CA ILE A 127 -3.63 7.62 -14.72
C ILE A 127 -2.78 6.35 -14.82
N VAL A 128 -1.53 6.39 -14.35
CA VAL A 128 -0.61 5.25 -14.41
C VAL A 128 -1.17 4.03 -13.65
N VAL A 129 -1.76 4.24 -12.46
CA VAL A 129 -2.41 3.18 -11.68
C VAL A 129 -3.61 2.58 -12.40
N ALA A 130 -4.48 3.41 -12.99
CA ALA A 130 -5.64 2.93 -13.74
C ALA A 130 -5.24 2.09 -14.97
N GLU A 131 -4.12 2.41 -15.63
CA GLU A 131 -3.59 1.59 -16.73
C GLU A 131 -3.02 0.23 -16.25
N MET A 132 -2.63 0.11 -14.98
CA MET A 132 -2.13 -1.14 -14.40
C MET A 132 -3.23 -2.02 -13.77
N LEU A 133 -4.40 -1.45 -13.47
CA LEU A 133 -5.51 -2.13 -12.80
C LEU A 133 -6.75 -2.22 -13.72
N PRO A 134 -7.04 -3.38 -14.33
CA PRO A 134 -8.13 -3.49 -15.30
C PRO A 134 -9.53 -3.34 -14.68
N ASP A 135 -9.66 -3.44 -13.36
CA ASP A 135 -10.93 -3.32 -12.64
C ASP A 135 -11.17 -1.90 -12.07
N VAL A 136 -10.32 -0.93 -12.43
CA VAL A 136 -10.42 0.46 -12.01
C VAL A 136 -10.25 1.39 -13.20
N VAL A 137 -11.10 2.40 -13.31
CA VAL A 137 -10.96 3.49 -14.29
C VAL A 137 -10.78 4.81 -13.56
N TYR A 138 -9.95 5.69 -14.11
CA TYR A 138 -9.79 7.06 -13.62
C TYR A 138 -10.64 8.02 -14.47
N GLN A 139 -11.71 8.57 -13.88
CA GLN A 139 -12.60 9.52 -14.54
C GLN A 139 -13.05 10.60 -13.56
N ASN A 140 -13.22 11.84 -14.05
CA ASN A 140 -13.63 12.98 -13.22
C ASN A 140 -12.78 13.15 -11.95
N GLU A 141 -11.46 13.01 -12.10
CA GLU A 141 -10.47 13.11 -11.01
C GLU A 141 -10.58 12.05 -9.90
N GLN A 142 -11.32 10.96 -10.13
CA GLN A 142 -11.52 9.89 -9.15
C GLN A 142 -11.39 8.50 -9.76
N TYR A 143 -11.01 7.53 -8.93
CA TYR A 143 -11.12 6.12 -9.29
C TYR A 143 -12.57 5.65 -9.18
N VAL A 144 -13.00 4.88 -10.17
CA VAL A 144 -14.26 4.15 -10.14
C VAL A 144 -14.01 2.66 -10.42
N PRO A 145 -14.73 1.74 -9.74
CA PRO A 145 -14.76 0.34 -10.14
C PRO A 145 -15.40 0.19 -11.52
N VAL A 146 -14.91 -0.78 -12.32
CA VAL A 146 -15.51 -1.20 -13.61
C VAL A 146 -16.58 -2.27 -13.41
#